data_AF-A0A1E5V198-F1
#
_entry.id   AF-A0A1E5V198-F1
#
_cell.length_a   1.000
_cell.length_b   1.000
_cell.length_c   1.000
_cell.angle_alpha   90.00
_cell.angle_beta   90.00
_cell.angle_gamma   90.00
#
_symmetry.space_group_name_H-M   'P 1'
#
loop_
_entity.id
_entity.type
_entity.pdbx_description
1 polymer ?
#
loop_
_entity_poly.entity_id
_entity_poly.type
_entity_poly.pdbx_seq_one_letter_code
_entity_poly.pdbx_strand_id
1 'polypeptide(L)'
;MVLHKKGEELYSTMETAMTSGVQSLCRPLDAAPADGTLFLQELLAKWNRHIKAVNFTRDILMYMDRTYTPTNHKTPIKELGLRLWRDHIARSDKIRERLIEAVKRQGGSEDDELVAGVNKMLAELGEGVPGLFFPDGELHVTGP
;
A
#
# COMPACT_ATOMS: atom_id res chain seq x y z
N MET A 1 -31.31 -18.09 -7.80
CA MET A 1 -30.37 -17.78 -6.69
C MET A 1 -29.02 -18.49 -6.86
N VAL A 2 -28.24 -18.13 -7.90
CA VAL A 2 -26.87 -18.68 -8.13
C VAL A 2 -25.81 -17.57 -8.26
N LEU A 3 -26.21 -16.30 -8.44
CA LEU A 3 -25.27 -15.17 -8.51
C LEU A 3 -24.58 -14.84 -7.17
N HIS A 4 -25.30 -14.88 -6.04
CA HIS A 4 -24.74 -14.43 -4.75
C HIS A 4 -23.57 -15.30 -4.25
N LYS A 5 -23.66 -16.63 -4.36
CA LYS A 5 -22.59 -17.53 -3.88
C LYS A 5 -21.27 -17.34 -4.64
N LYS A 6 -21.34 -17.04 -5.94
CA LYS A 6 -20.13 -16.83 -6.76
C LYS A 6 -19.48 -15.47 -6.53
N GLY A 7 -20.24 -14.46 -6.14
CA GLY A 7 -19.69 -13.14 -5.80
C GLY A 7 -18.78 -13.18 -4.58
N GLU A 8 -19.20 -13.90 -3.53
CA GLU A 8 -18.41 -14.03 -2.30
C GLU A 8 -17.12 -14.80 -2.53
N GLU A 9 -17.20 -15.93 -3.25
CA GLU A 9 -16.04 -16.74 -3.61
C GLU A 9 -15.03 -15.96 -4.46
N LEU A 10 -15.51 -15.19 -5.44
CA LEU A 10 -14.65 -14.36 -6.28
C LEU A 10 -14.00 -13.23 -5.49
N TYR A 11 -14.75 -12.54 -4.62
CA TYR A 11 -14.20 -11.50 -3.75
C TYR A 11 -13.13 -12.07 -2.81
N SER A 12 -13.42 -13.18 -2.12
CA SER A 12 -12.49 -13.82 -1.18
C SER A 12 -11.21 -14.31 -1.88
N THR A 13 -11.34 -14.85 -3.09
CA THR A 13 -10.20 -15.29 -3.91
C THR A 13 -9.34 -14.09 -4.33
N MET A 14 -9.97 -13.01 -4.78
CA MET A 14 -9.29 -11.77 -5.15
C MET A 14 -8.57 -11.13 -3.95
N GLU A 15 -9.22 -11.07 -2.78
CA GLU A 15 -8.63 -10.57 -1.54
C GLU A 15 -7.42 -11.40 -1.10
N THR A 16 -7.52 -12.72 -1.17
CA THR A 16 -6.40 -13.64 -0.86
C THR A 16 -5.24 -13.43 -1.83
N ALA A 17 -5.53 -13.32 -3.13
CA ALA A 17 -4.52 -13.09 -4.16
C ALA A 17 -3.82 -11.75 -3.98
N MET A 18 -4.55 -10.68 -3.69
CA MET A 18 -3.98 -9.36 -3.41
C MET A 18 -3.13 -9.37 -2.14
N THR A 19 -3.59 -10.03 -1.08
CA THR A 19 -2.84 -10.19 0.17
C THR A 19 -1.50 -10.89 -0.05
N SER A 20 -1.53 -12.02 -0.77
CA SER A 20 -0.32 -12.77 -1.15
C SER A 20 0.62 -11.93 -2.03
N GLY A 21 0.05 -11.17 -2.97
CA GLY A 21 0.80 -10.25 -3.84
C GLY A 21 1.57 -9.20 -3.05
N VAL A 22 0.93 -8.51 -2.11
CA VAL A 22 1.59 -7.52 -1.24
C VAL A 22 2.68 -8.18 -0.40
N GLN A 23 2.41 -9.32 0.24
CA GLN A 23 3.40 -10.04 1.04
C GLN A 23 4.63 -10.43 0.20
N SER A 24 4.42 -10.89 -1.04
CA SER A 24 5.51 -11.24 -1.95
C SER A 24 6.31 -10.01 -2.40
N LEU A 25 5.65 -8.88 -2.66
CA LEU A 25 6.32 -7.63 -3.04
C LEU A 25 7.13 -7.06 -1.88
N CYS A 26 6.65 -7.17 -0.65
CA CYS A 26 7.27 -6.54 0.50
C CYS A 26 8.32 -7.40 1.22
N ARG A 27 8.24 -8.75 1.14
CA ARG A 27 9.26 -9.64 1.74
C ARG A 27 10.71 -9.27 1.38
N PRO A 28 11.06 -8.88 0.13
CA PRO A 28 12.41 -8.42 -0.19
C PRO A 28 12.82 -7.11 0.52
N LEU A 29 11.86 -6.23 0.86
CA LEU A 29 12.14 -4.97 1.56
C LEU A 29 12.70 -5.20 2.97
N ASP A 30 12.31 -6.29 3.63
CA ASP A 30 12.90 -6.69 4.91
C ASP A 30 14.39 -7.05 4.79
N ALA A 31 14.83 -7.49 3.61
CA ALA A 31 16.21 -7.86 3.30
C ALA A 31 16.95 -6.80 2.47
N ALA A 32 16.31 -5.67 2.17
CA ALA A 32 16.86 -4.63 1.29
C ALA A 32 18.19 -4.05 1.80
N PRO A 33 19.02 -3.47 0.89
CA PRO A 33 20.34 -2.93 1.20
C PRO A 33 20.33 -1.93 2.36
N ALA A 34 21.48 -1.75 3.02
CA ALA A 34 21.66 -0.72 4.06
C ALA A 34 21.65 0.72 3.52
N ASP A 35 21.73 0.87 2.19
CA ASP A 35 21.67 2.13 1.48
C ASP A 35 20.22 2.65 1.44
N GLY A 36 20.01 3.83 2.01
CA GLY A 36 18.70 4.45 2.12
C GLY A 36 18.11 4.84 0.76
N THR A 37 18.92 5.36 -0.15
CA THR A 37 18.47 5.77 -1.50
C THR A 37 18.00 4.57 -2.30
N LEU A 38 18.76 3.47 -2.31
CA LEU A 38 18.37 2.23 -2.97
C LEU A 38 17.09 1.63 -2.36
N PHE A 39 16.95 1.71 -1.03
CA PHE A 39 15.74 1.28 -0.33
C PHE A 39 14.51 2.10 -0.77
N LEU A 40 14.59 3.43 -0.82
CA LEU A 40 13.47 4.28 -1.26
C LEU A 40 13.08 4.02 -2.72
N GLN A 41 14.07 3.86 -3.61
CA GLN A 41 13.83 3.50 -5.01
C GLN A 41 13.10 2.16 -5.14
N GLU A 42 13.55 1.14 -4.41
CA GLU A 42 12.94 -0.19 -4.44
C GLU A 42 11.51 -0.16 -3.87
N LEU A 43 11.29 0.57 -2.78
CA LEU A 43 9.98 0.77 -2.17
C LEU A 43 9.00 1.41 -3.15
N LEU A 44 9.37 2.54 -3.77
CA LEU A 44 8.53 3.24 -4.74
C LEU A 44 8.26 2.40 -5.99
N ALA A 45 9.25 1.66 -6.48
CA ALA A 45 9.06 0.75 -7.61
C ALA A 45 8.03 -0.34 -7.30
N LYS A 46 8.09 -0.94 -6.10
CA LYS A 46 7.11 -1.94 -5.65
C LYS A 46 5.73 -1.34 -5.42
N TRP A 47 5.65 -0.15 -4.84
CA TRP A 47 4.40 0.60 -4.67
C TRP A 47 3.72 0.85 -6.02
N ASN A 48 4.45 1.40 -6.99
CA ASN A 48 3.93 1.68 -8.32
C ASN A 48 3.44 0.42 -9.03
N ARG A 49 4.17 -0.69 -8.88
CA ARG A 49 3.74 -2.00 -9.40
C ARG A 49 2.45 -2.48 -8.73
N HIS A 50 2.35 -2.33 -7.41
CA HIS A 50 1.16 -2.71 -6.64
C HIS A 50 -0.05 -1.88 -7.08
N ILE A 51 0.04 -0.56 -7.10
CA ILE A 51 -1.08 0.32 -7.49
C ILE A 51 -1.52 0.09 -8.94
N LYS A 52 -0.57 -0.14 -9.84
CA LYS A 52 -0.88 -0.54 -11.22
C LYS A 52 -1.67 -1.85 -11.24
N ALA A 53 -1.28 -2.86 -10.47
CA ALA A 53 -2.00 -4.13 -10.38
C ALA A 53 -3.41 -3.94 -9.78
N VAL A 54 -3.54 -3.16 -8.71
CA VAL A 54 -4.85 -2.81 -8.10
C VAL A 54 -5.79 -2.19 -9.12
N ASN A 55 -5.30 -1.23 -9.91
CA ASN A 55 -6.09 -0.58 -10.96
C ASN A 55 -6.52 -1.58 -12.05
N PHE A 56 -5.62 -2.44 -12.53
CA PHE A 56 -5.98 -3.49 -13.48
C PHE A 56 -7.03 -4.46 -12.92
N THR A 57 -6.87 -4.89 -11.67
CA THR A 57 -7.85 -5.75 -11.00
C THR A 57 -9.21 -5.07 -10.91
N ARG A 58 -9.24 -3.78 -10.58
CA ARG A 58 -10.46 -2.99 -10.53
C ARG A 58 -11.13 -2.86 -11.90
N ASP A 59 -10.36 -2.66 -12.97
CA ASP A 59 -10.89 -2.55 -14.33
C ASP A 59 -11.49 -3.87 -14.81
N ILE A 60 -10.82 -4.99 -14.53
CA ILE A 60 -11.31 -6.34 -14.85
C ILE A 60 -12.55 -6.69 -14.00
N LEU A 61 -12.52 -6.37 -12.71
CA LEU A 61 -13.56 -6.68 -11.74
C LEU A 61 -14.49 -5.46 -11.47
N MET A 62 -14.74 -4.64 -12.49
CA MET A 62 -15.50 -3.39 -12.34
C MET A 62 -16.89 -3.60 -11.70
N TYR A 63 -17.60 -4.67 -12.09
CA TYR A 63 -18.91 -4.98 -11.51
C TYR A 63 -18.83 -5.41 -10.05
N MET A 64 -17.75 -6.12 -9.67
CA MET A 64 -17.48 -6.44 -8.27
C MET A 64 -17.33 -5.15 -7.47
N ASP A 65 -16.47 -4.23 -7.95
CA ASP A 65 -16.14 -2.98 -7.27
C ASP A 65 -17.28 -1.96 -7.21
N ARG A 66 -18.14 -1.90 -8.23
CA ARG A 66 -19.22 -0.90 -8.30
C ARG A 66 -20.56 -1.39 -7.77
N THR A 67 -20.82 -2.70 -7.77
CA THR A 67 -22.14 -3.26 -7.45
C THR A 67 -22.08 -4.25 -6.29
N TYR A 68 -21.18 -5.23 -6.34
CA TYR A 68 -21.13 -6.26 -5.29
C TYR A 68 -20.62 -5.71 -3.96
N THR A 69 -19.50 -4.97 -3.96
CA THR A 69 -18.90 -4.45 -2.73
C THR A 69 -19.84 -3.54 -1.94
N PRO A 70 -20.53 -2.52 -2.50
CA PRO A 70 -21.48 -1.71 -1.73
C PRO A 70 -22.71 -2.50 -1.28
N THR A 71 -23.25 -3.39 -2.13
CA THR A 71 -24.45 -4.18 -1.80
C THR A 71 -24.22 -5.15 -0.64
N ASN A 72 -23.00 -5.67 -0.51
CA ASN A 72 -22.65 -6.67 0.50
C ASN A 72 -21.73 -6.11 1.60
N HIS A 73 -21.61 -4.79 1.72
CA HIS A 73 -20.77 -4.10 2.70
C HIS A 73 -19.31 -4.60 2.73
N LYS A 74 -18.74 -4.93 1.56
CA LYS A 74 -17.33 -5.30 1.40
C LYS A 74 -16.48 -4.07 1.09
N THR A 75 -15.18 -4.16 1.35
CA THR A 75 -14.24 -3.08 1.04
C THR A 75 -14.06 -2.98 -0.50
N PRO A 76 -14.16 -1.78 -1.11
CA PRO A 76 -13.84 -1.58 -2.52
C PRO A 76 -12.41 -2.03 -2.84
N ILE A 77 -12.17 -2.52 -4.06
CA ILE A 77 -10.90 -3.12 -4.49
C ILE A 77 -9.75 -2.13 -4.33
N LYS A 78 -9.97 -0.86 -4.70
CA LYS A 78 -8.95 0.18 -4.54
C LYS A 78 -8.58 0.37 -3.07
N GLU A 79 -9.57 0.51 -2.20
CA GLU A 79 -9.37 0.71 -0.77
C GLU A 79 -8.71 -0.52 -0.12
N LEU A 80 -9.10 -1.72 -0.50
CA LEU A 80 -8.48 -2.98 -0.05
C LEU A 80 -6.99 -3.00 -0.42
N GLY A 81 -6.65 -2.63 -1.65
CA GLY A 81 -5.26 -2.54 -2.11
C GLY A 81 -4.41 -1.57 -1.28
N LEU A 82 -4.95 -0.39 -0.97
CA LEU A 82 -4.28 0.61 -0.13
C LEU A 82 -4.11 0.11 1.30
N ARG A 83 -5.17 -0.45 1.90
CA ARG A 83 -5.16 -0.98 3.27
C ARG A 83 -4.14 -2.09 3.44
N LEU A 84 -4.09 -3.06 2.53
CA LEU A 84 -3.15 -4.19 2.59
C LEU A 84 -1.70 -3.72 2.54
N TRP A 85 -1.39 -2.74 1.69
CA TRP A 85 -0.05 -2.15 1.58
C TRP A 85 0.35 -1.42 2.87
N ARG A 86 -0.52 -0.52 3.36
CA ARG A 86 -0.26 0.19 4.63
C ARG A 86 -0.03 -0.79 5.76
N ASP A 87 -0.94 -1.74 5.95
CA ASP A 87 -0.86 -2.71 7.04
C ASP A 87 0.48 -3.45 7.04
N HIS A 88 1.02 -3.75 5.85
CA HIS A 88 2.32 -4.40 5.74
C HIS A 88 3.48 -3.48 6.14
N ILE A 89 3.51 -2.24 5.63
CA ILE A 89 4.55 -1.26 6.00
C ILE A 89 4.48 -0.92 7.49
N ALA A 90 3.27 -0.73 8.03
CA ALA A 90 3.06 -0.35 9.42
C ALA A 90 3.42 -1.47 10.41
N ARG A 91 3.13 -2.74 10.07
CA ARG A 91 3.43 -3.90 10.93
C ARG A 91 4.93 -4.26 10.98
N SER A 92 5.71 -3.90 9.97
CA SER A 92 7.16 -4.17 9.97
C SER A 92 7.92 -3.00 10.58
N ASP A 93 8.24 -3.12 11.87
CA ASP A 93 9.07 -2.13 12.60
C ASP A 93 10.39 -1.86 11.87
N LYS A 94 10.98 -2.92 11.28
CA LYS A 94 12.21 -2.83 10.50
C LYS A 94 12.06 -1.98 9.23
N ILE A 95 10.97 -2.15 8.47
CA ILE A 95 10.70 -1.32 7.29
C ILE A 95 10.47 0.12 7.72
N ARG A 96 9.74 0.33 8.82
CA ARG A 96 9.44 1.65 9.36
C ARG A 96 10.69 2.41 9.79
N GLU A 97 11.57 1.78 10.56
CA GLU A 97 12.86 2.34 10.99
C GLU A 97 13.75 2.68 9.78
N ARG A 98 13.83 1.76 8.80
CA ARG A 98 14.60 1.99 7.57
C ARG A 98 14.04 3.15 6.74
N LEU A 99 12.72 3.26 6.65
CA LEU A 99 12.06 4.36 5.95
C LEU A 99 12.40 5.70 6.60
N ILE A 100 12.35 5.78 7.93
CA ILE A 100 12.74 6.99 8.68
C ILE A 100 14.21 7.32 8.43
N GLU A 101 15.11 6.36 8.61
CA GLU A 101 16.55 6.55 8.40
C GLU A 101 16.87 6.99 6.96
N ALA A 102 16.25 6.37 5.97
CA ALA A 102 16.47 6.68 4.56
C ALA A 102 16.00 8.11 4.21
N VAL A 103 14.82 8.52 4.71
CA VAL A 103 14.30 9.88 4.50
C VAL A 103 15.15 10.92 5.23
N LYS A 104 15.58 10.64 6.48
CA LYS A 104 16.47 11.54 7.25
C LYS A 104 17.83 11.75 6.54
N ARG A 105 18.40 10.69 5.95
CA ARG A 105 19.67 10.77 5.21
C ARG A 105 19.58 11.55 3.91
N GLN A 106 18.42 11.57 3.25
CA GLN A 106 18.15 12.42 2.08
C GLN A 106 18.04 13.91 2.44
N GLY A 107 18.19 14.30 3.71
CA GLY A 107 18.12 15.68 4.15
C GLY A 107 16.68 16.18 4.38
N GLY A 108 15.68 15.30 4.27
CA GLY A 108 14.28 15.61 4.61
C GLY A 108 13.62 16.72 3.78
N SER A 109 14.29 17.29 2.78
CA SER A 109 13.73 18.35 1.94
C SER A 109 12.76 17.78 0.90
N GLU A 110 11.63 18.44 0.69
CA GLU A 110 10.68 18.12 -0.39
C GLU A 110 11.29 18.23 -1.80
N ASP A 111 12.44 18.90 -1.93
CA ASP A 111 13.19 19.00 -3.19
C ASP A 111 13.81 17.65 -3.64
N ASP A 112 13.90 16.66 -2.74
CA ASP A 112 14.35 15.33 -3.11
C ASP A 112 13.22 14.51 -3.75
N GLU A 113 13.41 14.08 -5.00
CA GLU A 113 12.39 13.36 -5.77
C GLU A 113 11.95 12.05 -5.10
N LEU A 114 12.84 11.36 -4.37
CA LEU A 114 12.49 10.11 -3.69
C LEU A 114 11.68 10.38 -2.43
N VAL A 115 12.05 11.41 -1.65
CA VAL A 115 11.28 11.84 -0.47
C VAL A 115 9.90 12.33 -0.92
N ALA A 116 9.81 13.16 -1.96
CA ALA A 116 8.54 13.61 -2.53
C ALA A 116 7.68 12.43 -3.03
N GLY A 117 8.29 11.44 -3.68
CA GLY A 117 7.61 10.22 -4.13
C GLY A 117 7.05 9.40 -2.97
N VAL A 118 7.80 9.27 -1.88
CA VAL A 118 7.37 8.58 -0.66
C VAL A 118 6.25 9.34 0.03
N ASN A 119 6.36 10.66 0.16
CA ASN A 119 5.32 11.50 0.73
C ASN A 119 4.02 11.39 -0.08
N LYS A 120 4.12 11.38 -1.42
CA LYS A 120 2.98 11.14 -2.30
C LYS A 120 2.37 9.75 -2.09
N MET A 121 3.19 8.70 -2.03
CA MET A 121 2.71 7.35 -1.72
C MET A 121 1.93 7.34 -0.41
N LEU A 122 2.47 7.96 0.65
CA LEU A 122 1.84 8.00 1.96
C LEU A 122 0.56 8.83 1.97
N ALA A 123 0.53 9.95 1.24
CA ALA A 123 -0.69 10.73 1.04
C ALA A 123 -1.78 9.93 0.30
N GLU A 124 -1.41 9.10 -0.68
CA GLU A 124 -2.35 8.20 -1.37
C GLU A 124 -2.89 7.08 -0.48
N LEU A 125 -2.18 6.72 0.60
CA LEU A 125 -2.69 5.83 1.65
C LEU A 125 -3.69 6.54 2.59
N GLY A 126 -3.89 7.86 2.44
CA GLY A 126 -4.49 8.77 3.42
C GLY A 126 -6.00 8.69 3.74
N GLU A 127 -6.38 9.57 4.69
CA GLU A 127 -7.66 9.92 5.37
C GLU A 127 -8.59 8.81 5.87
N GLY A 128 -8.87 7.74 5.12
CA GLY A 128 -9.79 6.67 5.57
C GLY A 128 -9.13 5.58 6.42
N VAL A 129 -7.82 5.74 6.65
CA VAL A 129 -6.90 4.66 6.91
C VAL A 129 -5.81 5.27 7.82
N PRO A 130 -5.98 5.31 9.15
CA PRO A 130 -5.01 5.93 10.06
C PRO A 130 -3.62 5.33 9.85
N GLY A 131 -2.61 6.17 9.59
CA GLY A 131 -1.22 5.73 9.47
C GLY A 131 -0.28 6.65 8.67
N LEU A 132 0.96 6.70 9.15
CA LEU A 132 2.24 7.13 8.54
C LEU A 132 2.24 8.43 7.71
N PHE A 133 2.71 9.52 8.29
CA PHE A 133 2.88 10.82 7.63
C PHE A 133 4.26 11.44 7.93
N PHE A 134 4.85 12.15 6.96
CA PHE A 134 6.13 12.88 7.12
C PHE A 134 5.97 14.38 6.82
N PRO A 135 5.53 15.19 7.80
CA PRO A 135 5.47 16.64 7.64
C PRO A 135 6.87 17.29 7.66
N ASP A 136 7.77 16.81 8.53
CA ASP A 136 9.05 17.48 8.83
C ASP A 136 10.25 16.50 8.78
N GLY A 137 10.18 15.46 7.95
CA GLY A 137 11.19 14.39 7.91
C GLY A 137 11.14 13.43 9.12
N GLU A 138 10.17 13.61 10.01
CA GLU A 138 9.82 12.66 11.07
C GLU A 138 8.57 11.87 10.70
N LEU A 139 8.57 10.58 11.03
CA LEU A 139 7.41 9.73 10.80
C LEU A 139 6.41 9.88 11.94
N HIS A 140 5.24 10.42 11.63
CA HIS A 140 4.10 10.44 12.53
C HIS A 140 3.19 9.26 12.23
N VAL A 141 2.89 8.45 13.26
CA VAL A 141 1.88 7.39 13.19
C VAL A 141 0.60 7.94 13.81
N THR A 142 -0.40 8.25 12.99
CA THR A 142 -1.73 8.59 13.52
C THR A 142 -2.42 7.31 14.01
N GLY A 143 -2.91 7.31 15.25
CA GLY A 143 -3.63 6.19 15.84
C GLY A 143 -4.98 5.92 15.15
N PRO A 144 -5.57 4.72 15.36
CA PRO A 144 -6.89 4.37 14.86
C PRO A 144 -8.01 5.27 15.39
#